data_AF-A0A2D5H122-F1
#
_entry.id   AF-A0A2D5H122-F1
#
_cell.length_a   1.000
_cell.length_b   1.000
_cell.length_c   1.000
_cell.angle_alpha   90.00
_cell.angle_beta   90.00
_cell.angle_gamma   90.00
#
_symmetry.space_group_name_H-M   'P 1'
#
loop_
_entity.id
_entity.type
_entity.pdbx_description
1 polymer ?
#
loop_
_entity_poly.entity_id
_entity_poly.type
_entity_poly.pdbx_seq_one_letter_code
_entity_poly.pdbx_strand_id
1 'polypeptide(L)'
;MDPQLTTIQPGGGIIINLEMLWGRWRRFWLKTFRRGYVQKMQSSRKGDFNPCPHEVLDPRDLKYHENQGGYYWEAADDPFAYRSRLPFAREGLAELIVLSILFFGGAALTAGLLLSFQASGLVAIFGWLLAFTLLLFGLEIVWFFRNPNRTIPAGEGVIVSPA
;
A
#
# COMPACT_ATOMS: atom_id res chain seq x y z
N MET A 1 -11.38 -19.94 -6.08
CA MET A 1 -11.39 -18.90 -5.02
C MET A 1 -12.81 -18.76 -4.53
N ASP A 2 -13.01 -18.51 -3.24
CA ASP A 2 -14.34 -18.19 -2.71
C ASP A 2 -14.91 -16.97 -3.46
N PRO A 3 -16.09 -17.06 -4.11
CA PRO A 3 -16.74 -15.95 -4.83
C PRO A 3 -16.95 -14.70 -3.97
N GLN A 4 -16.86 -14.81 -2.64
CA GLN A 4 -17.01 -13.69 -1.71
C GLN A 4 -15.74 -12.84 -1.57
N LEU A 5 -14.55 -13.39 -1.85
CA LEU A 5 -13.27 -12.68 -1.72
C LEU A 5 -12.91 -11.94 -3.01
N THR A 6 -13.67 -10.87 -3.29
CA THR A 6 -13.52 -10.04 -4.50
C THR A 6 -12.36 -9.04 -4.44
N THR A 7 -11.77 -8.84 -3.25
CA THR A 7 -10.65 -7.92 -2.99
C THR A 7 -9.61 -8.58 -2.08
N ILE A 8 -8.34 -8.21 -2.27
CA ILE A 8 -7.22 -8.66 -1.43
C ILE A 8 -7.33 -8.11 0.00
N GLN A 9 -7.97 -6.94 0.18
CA GLN A 9 -8.20 -6.34 1.49
C GLN A 9 -9.71 -6.24 1.81
N PRO A 10 -10.37 -7.35 2.20
CA PRO A 10 -11.81 -7.36 2.49
C PRO A 10 -12.17 -6.61 3.78
N GLY A 11 -11.21 -6.47 4.71
CA GLY A 11 -11.42 -5.77 5.98
C GLY A 11 -11.66 -4.26 5.86
N GLY A 12 -11.38 -3.66 4.70
CA GLY A 12 -11.49 -2.22 4.51
C GLY A 12 -10.58 -1.43 5.44
N GLY A 13 -10.95 -0.18 5.73
CA GLY A 13 -10.18 0.70 6.61
C GLY A 13 -10.19 2.14 6.13
N ILE A 14 -9.91 3.07 7.05
CA ILE A 14 -9.87 4.51 6.72
C ILE A 14 -8.84 4.78 5.62
N ILE A 15 -7.69 4.13 5.68
CA ILE A 15 -6.60 4.36 4.72
C ILE A 15 -6.96 3.79 3.33
N ILE A 16 -7.56 2.60 3.27
CA ILE A 16 -8.07 2.04 2.01
C ILE A 16 -9.13 2.95 1.39
N ASN A 17 -10.06 3.48 2.20
CA ASN A 17 -11.07 4.43 1.72
C ASN A 17 -10.44 5.72 1.16
N LEU A 18 -9.40 6.25 1.80
CA LEU A 18 -8.63 7.39 1.28
C LEU A 18 -7.95 7.04 -0.05
N GLU A 19 -7.38 5.85 -0.18
CA GLU A 19 -6.76 5.41 -1.42
C GLU A 19 -7.78 5.21 -2.55
N MET A 20 -8.95 4.64 -2.26
CA MET A 20 -10.05 4.51 -3.21
C MET A 20 -10.56 5.89 -3.67
N LEU A 21 -10.69 6.84 -2.75
CA LEU A 21 -11.07 8.21 -3.06
C LEU A 21 -10.02 8.89 -3.94
N TRP A 22 -8.74 8.74 -3.60
CA TRP A 22 -7.63 9.20 -4.43
C TRP A 22 -7.67 8.56 -5.83
N GLY A 23 -7.99 7.26 -5.92
CA GLY A 23 -8.17 6.55 -7.18
C GLY A 23 -9.22 7.19 -8.07
N ARG A 24 -10.35 7.65 -7.51
CA ARG A 24 -11.38 8.38 -8.26
C ARG A 24 -10.84 9.68 -8.86
N TRP A 25 -10.18 10.50 -8.05
CA TRP A 25 -9.57 11.76 -8.49
C TRP A 25 -8.49 11.54 -9.53
N ARG A 26 -7.62 10.55 -9.32
CA ARG A 26 -6.57 10.18 -10.26
C ARG A 26 -7.15 9.76 -11.62
N ARG A 27 -8.15 8.88 -11.63
CA ARG A 27 -8.80 8.45 -12.88
C ARG A 27 -9.43 9.62 -13.62
N PHE A 28 -10.15 10.49 -12.90
CA PHE A 28 -10.69 11.71 -13.47
C PHE A 28 -9.58 12.58 -14.11
N TRP A 29 -8.49 12.82 -13.39
CA TRP A 29 -7.38 13.61 -13.88
C TRP A 29 -6.69 12.98 -15.11
N LEU A 30 -6.47 11.67 -15.11
CA LEU A 30 -5.85 10.95 -16.24
C LEU A 30 -6.72 11.03 -17.51
N LYS A 31 -8.03 10.84 -17.38
CA LYS A 31 -8.97 10.94 -18.51
C LYS A 31 -9.06 12.35 -19.08
N THR A 32 -8.92 13.36 -18.22
CA THR A 32 -9.00 14.76 -18.63
C THR A 32 -7.69 15.24 -19.26
N PHE A 33 -6.55 15.02 -18.61
CA PHE A 33 -5.28 15.66 -18.95
C PHE A 33 -4.23 14.73 -19.57
N ARG A 34 -4.38 13.40 -19.48
CA ARG A 34 -3.37 12.43 -19.94
C ARG A 34 -3.96 11.37 -20.87
N ARG A 35 -4.81 11.79 -21.81
CA ARG A 35 -5.51 10.89 -22.76
C ARG A 35 -4.57 9.99 -23.55
N GLY A 36 -3.43 10.50 -24.03
CA GLY A 36 -2.45 9.70 -24.77
C GLY A 36 -1.83 8.58 -23.91
N TYR A 37 -1.63 8.83 -22.62
CA TYR A 37 -1.20 7.79 -21.68
C TYR A 37 -2.28 6.73 -21.49
N VAL A 38 -3.54 7.13 -21.30
CA VAL A 38 -4.67 6.19 -21.15
C VAL A 38 -4.82 5.33 -22.41
N GLN A 39 -4.73 5.92 -23.59
CA GLN A 39 -4.77 5.19 -24.87
C GLN A 39 -3.64 4.16 -24.98
N LYS A 40 -2.41 4.56 -24.63
CA LYS A 40 -1.27 3.65 -24.60
C LYS A 40 -1.52 2.46 -23.67
N MET A 41 -1.98 2.72 -22.44
CA MET A 41 -2.29 1.66 -21.48
C MET A 41 -3.42 0.75 -21.96
N GLN A 42 -4.46 1.30 -22.60
CA GLN A 42 -5.53 0.50 -23.18
C GLN A 42 -5.03 -0.39 -24.32
N SER A 43 -4.13 0.09 -25.18
CA SER A 43 -3.60 -0.70 -26.30
C SER A 43 -2.67 -1.85 -25.88
N SER A 44 -1.96 -1.71 -24.76
CA SER A 44 -1.08 -2.76 -24.24
C SER A 44 -1.75 -3.65 -23.20
N ARG A 45 -3.00 -3.36 -22.83
CA ARG A 45 -3.78 -4.15 -21.87
C ARG A 45 -4.11 -5.51 -22.47
N LYS A 46 -3.90 -6.55 -21.67
CA LYS A 46 -4.30 -7.93 -21.99
C LYS A 46 -5.43 -8.40 -21.08
N GLY A 47 -6.04 -9.54 -21.42
CA GLY A 47 -7.15 -10.13 -20.71
C GLY A 47 -8.52 -9.65 -21.20
N ASP A 48 -9.55 -10.44 -20.89
CA ASP A 48 -10.82 -10.37 -21.62
C ASP A 48 -11.93 -9.59 -20.88
N PHE A 49 -11.73 -9.31 -19.58
CA PHE A 49 -12.75 -8.67 -18.75
C PHE A 49 -12.18 -7.76 -17.67
N ASN A 50 -12.99 -6.80 -17.21
CA ASN A 50 -12.65 -5.93 -16.08
C ASN A 50 -12.97 -6.61 -14.74
N PRO A 51 -11.98 -6.88 -13.87
CA PRO A 51 -12.22 -7.46 -12.55
C PRO A 51 -12.72 -6.45 -11.51
N CYS A 52 -12.56 -5.14 -11.76
CA CYS A 52 -12.81 -4.09 -10.76
C CYS A 52 -14.22 -3.51 -10.88
N PRO A 53 -14.81 -3.01 -9.77
CA PRO A 53 -16.07 -2.26 -9.79
C PRO A 53 -15.92 -0.87 -10.43
N HIS A 54 -14.68 -0.41 -10.63
CA HIS A 54 -14.34 0.84 -11.32
C HIS A 54 -13.66 0.57 -12.66
N GLU A 55 -13.65 1.60 -13.51
CA GLU A 55 -12.91 1.57 -14.77
C GLU A 55 -11.40 1.44 -14.51
N VAL A 56 -10.77 0.45 -15.13
CA VAL A 56 -9.33 0.21 -15.05
C VAL A 56 -8.64 0.97 -16.18
N LEU A 57 -7.89 2.01 -15.83
CA LEU A 57 -7.15 2.83 -16.80
C LEU A 57 -5.69 2.39 -16.95
N ASP A 58 -5.11 1.85 -15.89
CA ASP A 58 -3.73 1.37 -15.85
C ASP A 58 -3.52 0.31 -14.75
N PRO A 59 -2.35 -0.34 -14.67
CA PRO A 59 -2.07 -1.43 -13.72
C PRO A 59 -2.35 -1.09 -12.25
N ARG A 60 -2.30 0.20 -11.88
CA ARG A 60 -2.49 0.62 -10.50
C ARG A 60 -3.94 0.53 -10.05
N ASP A 61 -4.92 0.53 -10.98
CA ASP A 61 -6.34 0.35 -10.64
C ASP A 61 -6.67 -1.10 -10.29
N LEU A 62 -5.76 -2.05 -10.60
CA LEU A 62 -5.90 -3.48 -10.30
C LEU A 62 -5.40 -3.86 -8.92
N LYS A 63 -4.60 -3.00 -8.25
CA LYS A 63 -3.92 -3.24 -6.96
C LYS A 63 -4.71 -4.19 -6.03
N TYR A 64 -5.96 -3.84 -5.68
CA TYR A 64 -6.79 -4.62 -4.76
C TYR A 64 -7.57 -5.79 -5.36
N HIS A 65 -7.60 -5.94 -6.67
CA HIS A 65 -8.40 -6.93 -7.41
C HIS A 65 -7.56 -7.86 -8.30
N GLU A 66 -6.22 -7.87 -8.16
CA GLU A 66 -5.33 -8.76 -8.93
C GLU A 66 -5.66 -10.25 -8.72
N ASN A 67 -6.27 -10.60 -7.58
CA ASN A 67 -6.72 -11.96 -7.28
C ASN A 67 -7.91 -12.45 -8.13
N GLN A 68 -8.60 -11.56 -8.85
CA GLN A 68 -9.76 -11.91 -9.68
C GLN A 68 -9.39 -12.30 -11.12
N GLY A 69 -8.14 -12.12 -11.54
CA GLY A 69 -7.73 -12.25 -12.94
C GLY A 69 -8.27 -11.12 -13.82
N GLY A 70 -8.60 -11.41 -15.08
CA GLY A 70 -9.12 -10.41 -16.02
C GLY A 70 -8.00 -9.57 -16.64
N TYR A 71 -8.17 -8.25 -16.62
CA TYR A 71 -7.18 -7.33 -17.18
C TYR A 71 -5.82 -7.41 -16.49
N TYR A 72 -4.75 -7.39 -17.29
CA TYR A 72 -3.37 -7.31 -16.80
C TYR A 72 -2.47 -6.62 -17.83
N TRP A 73 -1.24 -6.29 -17.40
CA TRP A 73 -0.17 -5.80 -18.24
C TRP A 73 1.07 -6.67 -18.04
N GLU A 74 1.81 -6.92 -19.11
CA GLU A 74 3.12 -7.55 -19.01
C GLU A 74 4.11 -6.61 -18.31
N ALA A 75 5.14 -7.17 -17.69
CA ALA A 75 6.15 -6.37 -16.98
C ALA A 75 6.87 -5.34 -17.88
N ALA A 76 6.95 -5.60 -19.19
CA ALA A 76 7.52 -4.66 -20.17
C ALA A 76 6.59 -3.46 -20.47
N ASP A 77 5.28 -3.67 -20.34
CA ASP A 77 4.25 -2.68 -20.66
C ASP A 77 3.68 -1.99 -19.41
N ASP A 78 3.99 -2.50 -18.20
CA ASP A 78 3.61 -1.92 -16.91
C ASP A 78 4.71 -0.96 -16.39
N PRO A 79 4.50 0.37 -16.41
CA PRO A 79 5.44 1.35 -15.88
C PRO A 79 5.66 1.24 -14.36
N PHE A 80 4.79 0.50 -13.67
CA PHE A 80 4.76 0.32 -12.22
C PHE A 80 5.20 -1.08 -11.78
N ALA A 81 5.69 -1.91 -12.70
CA ALA A 81 6.16 -3.26 -12.40
C ALA A 81 7.26 -3.29 -11.33
N TYR A 82 8.03 -2.21 -11.16
CA TYR A 82 9.04 -2.10 -10.11
C TYR A 82 8.46 -2.17 -8.69
N ARG A 83 7.16 -1.87 -8.50
CA ARG A 83 6.53 -1.83 -7.16
C ARG A 83 6.46 -3.20 -6.50
N SER A 84 6.40 -4.27 -7.29
CA SER A 84 6.46 -5.64 -6.77
C SER A 84 7.85 -6.03 -6.27
N ARG A 85 8.89 -5.24 -6.60
CA ARG A 85 10.27 -5.45 -6.13
C ARG A 85 10.57 -4.73 -4.82
N LEU A 86 9.63 -3.92 -4.32
CA LEU A 86 9.80 -3.27 -3.02
C LEU A 86 9.72 -4.34 -1.91
N PRO A 87 10.54 -4.24 -0.86
CA PRO A 87 10.57 -5.23 0.22
C PRO A 87 9.37 -5.14 1.18
N PHE A 88 8.28 -4.50 0.74
CA PHE A 88 7.09 -4.23 1.53
C PHE A 88 5.84 -4.71 0.80
N ALA A 89 4.78 -5.02 1.55
CA ALA A 89 3.51 -5.45 0.99
C ALA A 89 2.92 -4.32 0.14
N ARG A 90 2.82 -4.56 -1.18
CA ARG A 90 2.30 -3.58 -2.15
C ARG A 90 0.93 -3.04 -1.77
N GLU A 91 0.07 -3.94 -1.30
CA GLU A 91 -1.30 -3.64 -0.88
C GLU A 91 -1.34 -2.68 0.31
N GLY A 92 -0.41 -2.86 1.25
CA GLY A 92 -0.26 -2.05 2.45
C GLY A 92 0.59 -0.78 2.31
N LEU A 93 1.11 -0.44 1.13
CA LEU A 93 2.07 0.68 1.00
C LEU A 93 1.51 2.03 1.47
N ALA A 94 0.22 2.30 1.23
CA ALA A 94 -0.40 3.54 1.69
C ALA A 94 -0.48 3.59 3.23
N GLU A 95 -0.84 2.46 3.85
CA GLU A 95 -0.88 2.31 5.30
C GLU A 95 0.50 2.47 5.92
N LEU A 96 1.50 1.81 5.33
CA LEU A 96 2.89 1.95 5.73
C LEU A 96 3.34 3.41 5.71
N ILE A 97 3.04 4.17 4.65
CA ILE A 97 3.44 5.59 4.55
C ILE A 97 2.75 6.43 5.63
N VAL A 98 1.43 6.33 5.75
CA VAL A 98 0.65 7.14 6.70
C VAL A 98 1.09 6.86 8.15
N LEU A 99 1.20 5.57 8.50
CA LEU A 99 1.61 5.17 9.85
C LEU A 99 3.09 5.53 10.10
N SER A 100 3.99 5.35 9.13
CA SER A 100 5.39 5.77 9.28
C SER A 100 5.51 7.28 9.53
N ILE A 101 4.76 8.11 8.79
CA ILE A 101 4.74 9.56 9.02
C ILE A 101 4.21 9.88 10.41
N LEU A 102 3.14 9.22 10.84
CA LEU A 102 2.55 9.45 12.16
C LEU A 102 3.53 9.11 13.28
N PHE A 103 4.14 7.92 13.25
CA PHE A 103 4.98 7.42 14.35
C PHE A 103 6.40 7.98 14.31
N PHE A 104 7.11 7.94 13.17
CA PHE A 104 8.45 8.53 13.08
C PHE A 104 8.40 10.05 13.11
N GLY A 105 7.42 10.66 12.43
CA GLY A 105 7.21 12.12 12.48
C GLY A 105 6.82 12.59 13.88
N GLY A 106 5.95 11.85 14.56
CA GLY A 106 5.63 12.09 15.97
C GLY A 106 6.86 12.00 16.87
N ALA A 107 7.65 10.92 16.75
CA ALA A 107 8.88 10.73 17.53
C ALA A 107 9.89 11.87 17.29
N ALA A 108 10.12 12.23 16.02
CA ALA A 108 11.03 13.30 15.64
C ALA A 108 10.55 14.67 16.15
N LEU A 109 9.25 14.97 16.04
CA LEU A 109 8.66 16.20 16.55
C LEU A 109 8.78 16.28 18.07
N THR A 110 8.42 15.23 18.80
CA THR A 110 8.56 15.18 20.27
C THR A 110 10.01 15.37 20.69
N ALA A 111 10.96 14.64 20.10
CA ALA A 111 12.39 14.79 20.40
C ALA A 111 12.88 16.21 20.06
N GLY A 112 12.50 16.76 18.90
CA GLY A 112 12.86 18.10 18.48
C GLY A 112 12.36 19.18 19.44
N LEU A 113 11.13 19.07 19.94
CA LEU A 113 10.58 19.99 20.94
C LEU A 113 11.32 19.89 22.28
N LEU A 114 11.60 18.67 22.77
CA LEU A 114 12.33 18.47 24.02
C LEU A 114 13.72 19.09 23.98
N LEU A 115 14.43 18.91 22.86
CA LEU A 115 15.75 19.49 22.64
C LEU A 115 15.69 21.02 22.50
N SER A 116 14.73 21.53 21.72
CA SER A 116 14.60 22.98 21.45
C SER A 116 14.28 23.79 22.70
N PHE A 117 13.44 23.24 23.58
CA PHE A 117 13.06 23.89 24.84
C PHE A 117 13.94 23.49 26.03
N GLN A 118 15.00 22.71 25.81
CA GLN A 118 15.87 22.20 26.86
C GLN A 118 15.07 21.60 28.02
N ALA A 119 14.07 20.77 27.68
CA ALA A 119 13.15 20.20 28.65
C ALA A 119 13.91 19.43 29.73
N SER A 120 13.48 19.57 30.98
CA SER A 120 14.11 18.95 32.15
C SER A 120 13.08 18.35 33.11
N GLY A 121 13.55 17.60 34.10
CA GLY A 121 12.70 16.96 35.11
C GLY A 121 11.71 15.96 34.51
N LEU A 122 10.49 15.91 35.08
CA LEU A 122 9.45 14.96 34.67
C LEU A 122 9.03 15.13 33.21
N VAL A 123 9.01 16.37 32.69
CA VAL A 123 8.65 16.65 31.30
C VAL A 123 9.63 15.99 30.34
N ALA A 124 10.93 16.05 30.64
CA ALA A 124 11.94 15.36 29.85
C ALA A 124 11.76 13.83 29.90
N ILE A 125 11.53 13.28 31.10
CA ILE A 125 11.37 11.82 31.28
C ILE A 125 10.18 11.30 30.46
N PHE A 126 9.00 11.89 30.64
CA PHE A 126 7.80 11.46 29.92
C PHE A 126 7.89 11.76 28.42
N GLY A 127 8.51 12.88 28.04
CA GLY A 127 8.71 13.23 26.64
C GLY A 127 9.62 12.23 25.91
N TRP A 128 10.76 11.87 26.51
CA TRP A 128 11.67 10.89 25.91
C TRP A 128 11.06 9.49 25.89
N LEU A 129 10.29 9.11 26.92
CA LEU A 129 9.54 7.85 26.92
C LEU A 129 8.50 7.80 25.79
N LEU A 130 7.77 8.89 25.56
CA LEU A 130 6.84 9.00 24.44
C LEU A 130 7.56 8.91 23.10
N ALA A 131 8.64 9.69 22.90
CA ALA A 131 9.43 9.66 21.66
C ALA A 131 9.98 8.26 21.36
N PHE A 132 10.49 7.58 22.39
CA PHE A 132 10.97 6.20 22.28
C PHE A 132 9.85 5.22 21.94
N THR A 133 8.69 5.34 22.59
CA THR A 133 7.53 4.47 22.31
C THR A 133 7.03 4.65 20.87
N LEU A 134 6.93 5.89 20.39
CA LEU A 134 6.55 6.20 19.01
C LEU A 134 7.58 5.64 18.01
N LEU A 135 8.88 5.73 18.31
CA LEU A 135 9.93 5.13 17.51
C LEU A 135 9.77 3.61 17.42
N LEU A 136 9.53 2.93 18.55
CA LEU A 136 9.34 1.48 18.57
C LEU A 136 8.13 1.05 17.74
N PHE A 137 7.00 1.75 17.85
CA PHE A 137 5.84 1.46 17.01
C PHE A 137 6.11 1.71 15.52
N GLY A 138 6.84 2.77 15.19
CA GLY A 138 7.26 3.02 13.81
C GLY A 138 8.11 1.86 13.26
N LEU A 139 9.05 1.34 14.04
CA LEU A 139 9.87 0.18 13.67
C LEU A 139 9.04 -1.10 13.52
N GLU A 140 8.12 -1.36 14.45
CA GLU A 140 7.22 -2.52 14.39
C GLU A 140 6.34 -2.48 13.13
N ILE A 141 5.82 -1.31 12.76
CA ILE A 141 5.04 -1.13 11.53
C ILE A 141 5.88 -1.45 10.30
N VAL A 142 7.09 -0.93 10.21
CA VAL A 142 8.00 -1.22 9.09
C VAL A 142 8.32 -2.72 9.02
N TRP A 143 8.53 -3.36 10.17
CA TRP A 143 8.78 -4.80 10.25
C TRP A 143 7.57 -5.63 9.83
N PHE A 144 6.37 -5.26 10.28
CA PHE A 144 5.10 -5.91 9.97
C PHE A 144 4.79 -5.89 8.47
N PHE A 145 4.96 -4.74 7.82
CA PHE A 145 4.69 -4.60 6.38
C PHE A 145 5.76 -5.19 5.47
N ARG A 146 6.84 -5.76 6.01
CA ARG A 146 7.89 -6.40 5.21
C ARG A 146 7.32 -7.58 4.42
N ASN A 147 7.67 -7.66 3.14
CA ASN A 147 7.25 -8.73 2.24
C ASN A 147 8.47 -9.57 1.82
N PRO A 148 8.93 -10.51 2.66
CA PRO A 148 10.03 -11.40 2.29
C PRO A 148 9.59 -12.36 1.17
N ASN A 149 10.53 -12.78 0.32
CA ASN A 149 10.25 -13.83 -0.67
C ASN A 149 9.87 -15.13 0.05
N ARG A 150 8.69 -15.67 -0.28
CA ARG A 150 8.18 -16.92 0.28
C ARG A 150 8.12 -17.98 -0.82
N THR A 151 8.59 -19.19 -0.52
CA THR A 151 8.40 -20.34 -1.39
C THR A 151 7.03 -20.96 -1.12
N ILE A 152 6.16 -20.96 -2.12
CA ILE A 152 4.84 -21.59 -2.03
C ILE A 152 5.05 -23.11 -2.03
N PRO A 153 4.54 -23.86 -1.05
CA PRO A 153 4.70 -25.30 -1.01
C PRO A 153 3.92 -25.94 -2.18
N ALA A 154 4.57 -26.88 -2.88
CA ALA A 154 3.98 -27.61 -4.00
C ALA A 154 3.67 -29.04 -3.58
N GLY A 155 2.43 -29.49 -3.80
CA GLY A 155 1.99 -30.85 -3.49
C GLY A 155 0.47 -30.98 -3.53
N GLU A 156 -0.02 -32.17 -3.87
CA GLU A 156 -1.45 -32.47 -3.83
C GLU A 156 -1.93 -32.49 -2.37
N GLY A 157 -3.07 -31.85 -2.09
CA GLY A 157 -3.61 -31.74 -0.73
C GLY A 157 -2.97 -30.69 0.18
N VAL A 158 -2.02 -29.88 -0.31
CA VAL A 158 -1.39 -28.80 0.47
C VAL A 158 -2.27 -27.55 0.46
N ILE A 159 -2.56 -27.01 1.65
CA ILE A 159 -3.27 -25.74 1.83
C ILE A 159 -2.24 -24.65 2.15
N VAL A 160 -2.26 -23.57 1.38
CA VAL A 160 -1.39 -22.41 1.60
C VAL A 160 -2.01 -21.54 2.69
N SER A 161 -1.22 -21.20 3.71
CA SER A 161 -1.64 -20.19 4.70
C SER A 161 -1.97 -18.88 3.99
N PRO A 162 -3.14 -18.26 4.25
CA PRO A 162 -3.53 -17.02 3.60
C PRO A 162 -2.64 -15.82 3.98
N ALA A 163 -1.86 -15.94 5.07
CA ALA A 163 -0.94 -14.91 5.57
C ALA A 163 0.33 -15.51 6.18
#